data_AF-A0A940BTZ3-F1
#
_entry.id   AF-A0A940BTZ3-F1
#
_cell.length_a   1.000
_cell.length_b   1.000
_cell.length_c   1.000
_cell.angle_alpha   90.00
_cell.angle_beta   90.00
_cell.angle_gamma   90.00
#
_symmetry.space_group_name_H-M   'P 1'
#
loop_
_entity.id
_entity.type
_entity.pdbx_description
1 polymer ?
#
loop_
_entity_poly.entity_id
_entity_poly.type
_entity_poly.pdbx_seq_one_letter_code
_entity_poly.pdbx_strand_id
1 'polypeptide(L)'
;MAKLTDRICIIGGGPAGISAAMYLQKKGYENYEIYEKLNKIGGKSYSPFIEVNGEKRSYETGAIMGAVTYHAVHEVEQFGGIGHDDGPNMRRMYRDKTGKEIFPFEPKKDFSVGKLLGLMKLKKQMKQLVQIMETKYDGYDCYGHRGVAEGRYSGLSKKLDNSLQLVEGVNPNLKDLALPFDQFCKKNGVEEVMRIWLGPYTSFGYGYFDEIPAGYVMKYLDTTTAIEFVNMRLWTWKDGTQSIYEAANKKLKNPAHLNTEVVRVERPAEGTEGKIRVTLRKDGETFTEEFDQLIVTTPLDYFANYADARDEEKALFEKIIHEKYVDFIATFETDAGPTISGYIFDNMTVSRLGHGMVYYHRWEDL
;
A
#
# COMPACT_ATOMS: atom_id res chain seq x y z
N MET A 1 17.78 -2.50 24.17
CA MET A 1 16.51 -1.86 23.78
C MET A 1 16.73 -0.36 23.67
N ALA A 2 16.04 0.33 22.77
CA ALA A 2 16.17 1.78 22.59
C ALA A 2 15.67 2.57 23.82
N LYS A 3 16.37 3.64 24.19
CA LYS A 3 16.01 4.52 25.32
C LYS A 3 15.25 5.74 24.80
N LEU A 4 14.40 6.36 25.63
CA LEU A 4 13.66 7.57 25.25
C LEU A 4 14.56 8.75 24.86
N THR A 5 15.80 8.74 25.33
CA THR A 5 16.84 9.74 25.04
C THR A 5 17.61 9.48 23.75
N ASP A 6 17.46 8.29 23.15
CA ASP A 6 18.19 7.91 21.94
C ASP A 6 17.84 8.87 20.80
N ARG A 7 18.86 9.30 20.04
CA ARG A 7 18.64 10.07 18.83
C ARG A 7 18.34 9.14 17.66
N ILE A 8 17.20 9.33 17.00
CA ILE A 8 16.67 8.40 15.99
C ILE A 8 16.70 9.06 14.62
N CYS A 9 17.42 8.49 13.66
CA CYS A 9 17.35 8.91 12.25
C CYS A 9 16.25 8.12 11.54
N ILE A 10 15.37 8.82 10.82
CA ILE A 10 14.35 8.25 9.94
C ILE A 10 14.66 8.70 8.51
N ILE A 11 14.91 7.74 7.63
CA ILE A 11 15.18 8.01 6.21
C ILE A 11 13.87 7.88 5.43
N GLY A 12 13.39 9.00 4.86
CA GLY A 12 12.20 9.11 4.02
C GLY A 12 11.00 9.79 4.69
N GLY A 13 10.45 10.82 4.04
CA GLY A 13 9.25 11.57 4.45
C GLY A 13 7.96 11.07 3.79
N GLY A 14 7.92 9.78 3.42
CA GLY A 14 6.70 9.11 2.93
C GLY A 14 5.79 8.63 4.06
N PRO A 15 4.69 7.92 3.74
CA PRO A 15 3.73 7.40 4.71
C PRO A 15 4.37 6.62 5.84
N ALA A 16 5.31 5.74 5.52
CA ALA A 16 6.02 4.92 6.50
C ALA A 16 6.85 5.76 7.48
N GLY A 17 7.63 6.73 6.99
CA GLY A 17 8.47 7.59 7.84
C GLY A 17 7.66 8.55 8.72
N ILE A 18 6.64 9.21 8.16
CA ILE A 18 5.74 10.09 8.92
C ILE A 18 4.96 9.31 9.98
N SER A 19 4.46 8.12 9.64
CA SER A 19 3.77 7.26 10.61
C SER A 19 4.72 6.76 11.70
N ALA A 20 5.95 6.38 11.35
CA ALA A 20 6.96 5.96 12.33
C ALA A 20 7.25 7.07 13.33
N ALA A 21 7.46 8.31 12.85
CA ALA A 21 7.65 9.49 13.70
C ALA A 21 6.43 9.77 14.61
N MET A 22 5.21 9.67 14.08
CA MET A 22 3.99 9.80 14.86
C MET A 22 3.94 8.78 16.01
N TYR A 23 4.21 7.49 15.72
CA TYR A 23 4.18 6.45 16.76
C TYR A 23 5.33 6.57 17.76
N LEU A 24 6.52 7.03 17.33
CA LEU A 24 7.62 7.37 18.24
C LEU A 24 7.21 8.48 19.21
N GLN A 25 6.64 9.57 18.68
CA GLN A 25 6.14 10.68 19.48
C GLN A 25 5.03 10.25 20.45
N LYS A 26 4.06 9.45 19.99
CA LYS A 26 2.99 8.88 20.86
C LYS A 26 3.58 8.05 22.01
N LYS A 27 4.74 7.43 21.81
CA LYS A 27 5.47 6.63 22.82
C LYS A 27 6.47 7.44 23.65
N GLY A 28 6.56 8.74 23.46
CA GLY A 28 7.44 9.63 24.23
C GLY A 28 8.88 9.73 23.71
N TYR A 29 9.19 9.17 22.54
CA TYR A 29 10.47 9.42 21.87
C TYR A 29 10.38 10.78 21.16
N GLU A 30 11.19 11.74 21.61
CA GLU A 30 11.14 13.12 21.10
C GLU A 30 12.37 13.51 20.29
N ASN A 31 13.46 12.74 20.38
CA ASN A 31 14.72 13.02 19.72
C ASN A 31 14.84 12.25 18.40
N TYR A 32 13.91 12.49 17.46
CA TYR A 32 13.93 11.89 16.13
C TYR A 32 14.07 12.95 15.06
N GLU A 33 14.77 12.60 13.98
CA GLU A 33 14.94 13.45 12.79
C GLU A 33 14.48 12.66 11.56
N ILE A 34 13.74 13.33 10.66
CA ILE A 34 13.27 12.73 9.41
C ILE A 34 13.93 13.45 8.26
N TYR A 35 14.62 12.72 7.39
CA TYR A 35 15.28 13.29 6.21
C TYR A 35 14.56 12.86 4.93
N GLU A 36 14.07 13.83 4.16
CA GLU A 36 13.38 13.64 2.90
C GLU A 36 14.16 14.32 1.78
N LYS A 37 14.51 13.52 0.76
CA LYS A 37 15.31 13.96 -0.38
C LYS A 37 14.58 15.00 -1.22
N LEU A 38 13.27 14.86 -1.39
CA LEU A 38 12.47 15.75 -2.21
C LEU A 38 12.02 17.00 -1.45
N ASN A 39 11.50 17.96 -2.19
CA ASN A 39 10.90 19.19 -1.64
C ASN A 39 9.46 18.99 -1.14
N LYS A 40 9.03 17.75 -0.86
CA LYS A 40 7.64 17.42 -0.51
C LYS A 40 7.54 16.20 0.41
N ILE A 41 6.45 16.15 1.18
CA ILE A 41 6.03 15.00 1.99
C ILE A 41 5.12 14.08 1.18
N GLY A 42 5.03 12.81 1.57
CA GLY A 42 3.97 11.90 1.11
C GLY A 42 4.43 10.80 0.16
N GLY A 43 5.64 10.88 -0.40
CA GLY A 43 6.21 9.82 -1.24
C GLY A 43 5.29 9.44 -2.40
N LYS A 44 4.75 8.21 -2.39
CA LYS A 44 3.77 7.71 -3.40
C LYS A 44 2.33 8.16 -3.13
N SER A 45 2.02 8.72 -1.97
CA SER A 45 0.81 9.53 -1.77
C SER A 45 1.14 10.92 -2.29
N TYR A 46 0.88 11.14 -3.58
CA TYR A 46 1.20 12.38 -4.27
C TYR A 46 -0.03 12.91 -4.98
N SER A 47 -0.49 14.07 -4.52
CA SER A 47 -1.77 14.67 -4.87
C SER A 47 -1.56 16.11 -5.36
N PRO A 48 -1.02 16.32 -6.58
CA PRO A 48 -0.83 17.66 -7.10
C PRO A 48 -2.18 18.36 -7.31
N PHE A 49 -2.12 19.68 -7.43
CA PHE A 49 -3.30 20.49 -7.70
C PHE A 49 -3.27 21.04 -9.12
N ILE A 50 -4.45 21.11 -9.73
CA ILE A 50 -4.74 21.88 -10.94
C ILE A 50 -5.76 22.97 -10.60
N GLU A 51 -5.77 24.04 -11.39
CA GLU A 51 -6.84 25.02 -11.38
C GLU A 51 -7.82 24.70 -12.51
N VAL A 52 -9.08 24.49 -12.18
CA VAL A 52 -10.15 24.23 -13.15
C VAL A 52 -11.34 25.11 -12.79
N ASN A 53 -11.82 25.89 -13.76
CA ASN A 53 -12.92 26.86 -13.57
C ASN A 53 -12.69 27.85 -12.40
N GLY A 54 -11.44 28.23 -12.15
CA GLY A 54 -11.06 29.12 -11.03
C GLY A 54 -11.02 28.45 -9.66
N GLU A 55 -11.23 27.13 -9.59
CA GLU A 55 -11.13 26.35 -8.37
C GLU A 55 -9.88 25.47 -8.37
N LYS A 56 -9.21 25.41 -7.22
CA LYS A 56 -8.05 24.55 -7.03
C LYS A 56 -8.53 23.15 -6.64
N ARG A 57 -8.20 22.14 -7.46
CA ARG A 57 -8.63 20.74 -7.30
C ARG A 57 -7.43 19.80 -7.29
N SER A 58 -7.41 18.86 -6.36
CA SER A 58 -6.36 17.83 -6.29
C SER A 58 -6.65 16.70 -7.27
N TYR A 59 -5.61 16.08 -7.84
CA TYR A 59 -5.71 14.81 -8.55
C TYR A 59 -4.65 13.85 -8.02
N GLU A 60 -4.83 12.56 -8.22
CA GLU A 60 -3.93 11.54 -7.65
C GLU A 60 -2.98 11.01 -8.71
N THR A 61 -1.70 10.90 -8.33
CA THR A 61 -0.64 10.31 -9.18
C THR A 61 0.02 9.10 -8.49
N GLY A 62 -0.69 8.54 -7.52
CA GLY A 62 -0.28 7.36 -6.76
C GLY A 62 -1.45 6.84 -5.94
N ALA A 63 -1.33 6.83 -4.61
CA ALA A 63 -2.42 6.33 -3.75
C ALA A 63 -3.71 7.16 -3.90
N ILE A 64 -4.87 6.49 -3.95
CA ILE A 64 -6.18 7.13 -4.15
C ILE A 64 -7.13 6.89 -2.96
N MET A 65 -7.16 5.66 -2.44
CA MET A 65 -8.27 5.19 -1.62
C MET A 65 -7.84 4.39 -0.38
N GLY A 66 -8.73 4.33 0.59
CA GLY A 66 -8.64 3.46 1.77
C GLY A 66 -9.94 2.70 2.03
N ALA A 67 -10.01 2.01 3.17
CA ALA A 67 -11.20 1.31 3.64
C ALA A 67 -11.21 1.27 5.17
N VAL A 68 -12.33 0.88 5.78
CA VAL A 68 -12.47 0.78 7.25
C VAL A 68 -11.44 -0.13 7.94
N THR A 69 -10.82 -1.04 7.20
CA THR A 69 -9.74 -1.91 7.69
C THR A 69 -8.37 -1.21 7.76
N TYR A 70 -8.26 0.05 7.35
CA TYR A 70 -7.00 0.81 7.28
C TYR A 70 -6.72 1.55 8.59
N HIS A 71 -6.69 0.80 9.70
CA HIS A 71 -6.57 1.34 11.06
C HIS A 71 -5.38 2.30 11.24
N ALA A 72 -4.21 1.93 10.72
CA ALA A 72 -3.02 2.76 10.83
C ALA A 72 -3.13 4.07 10.04
N VAL A 73 -3.79 4.07 8.88
CA VAL A 73 -4.03 5.31 8.10
C VAL A 73 -5.01 6.20 8.85
N HIS A 74 -6.06 5.62 9.42
CA HIS A 74 -7.02 6.37 10.23
C HIS A 74 -6.37 7.01 11.47
N GLU A 75 -5.45 6.31 12.15
CA GLU A 75 -4.69 6.90 13.25
C GLU A 75 -3.82 8.10 12.83
N VAL A 76 -3.25 8.07 11.62
CA VAL A 76 -2.43 9.18 11.08
C VAL A 76 -3.31 10.36 10.69
N GLU A 77 -4.45 10.09 10.05
CA GLU A 77 -5.48 11.07 9.73
C GLU A 77 -5.99 11.80 10.98
N GLN A 78 -6.36 11.04 12.03
CA GLN A 78 -6.78 11.59 13.32
C GLN A 78 -5.68 12.44 13.97
N PHE A 79 -4.43 11.97 13.93
CA PHE A 79 -3.29 12.74 14.44
C PHE A 79 -3.07 14.05 13.68
N GLY A 80 -3.24 14.02 12.35
CA GLY A 80 -3.18 15.20 11.49
C GLY A 80 -4.34 16.18 11.71
N GLY A 81 -5.46 15.72 12.27
CA GLY A 81 -6.68 16.50 12.45
C GLY A 81 -7.44 16.71 11.15
N ILE A 82 -7.38 15.74 10.23
CA ILE A 82 -8.11 15.72 8.97
C ILE A 82 -9.07 14.51 8.94
N GLY A 83 -9.88 14.39 7.90
CA GLY A 83 -10.86 13.32 7.71
C GLY A 83 -11.05 12.98 6.23
N HIS A 84 -11.82 11.91 5.97
CA HIS A 84 -12.14 11.41 4.62
C HIS A 84 -13.62 11.61 4.23
N ASP A 85 -14.41 12.22 5.10
CA ASP A 85 -15.86 12.40 4.88
C ASP A 85 -16.19 13.34 3.71
N ASP A 86 -15.22 14.17 3.29
CA ASP A 86 -15.35 15.12 2.19
C ASP A 86 -14.76 14.61 0.86
N GLY A 87 -14.28 13.36 0.84
CA GLY A 87 -13.69 12.73 -0.33
C GLY A 87 -14.69 12.51 -1.47
N PRO A 88 -14.24 12.56 -2.74
CA PRO A 88 -15.11 12.27 -3.88
C PRO A 88 -15.54 10.81 -3.88
N ASN A 89 -16.82 10.56 -4.18
CA ASN A 89 -17.37 9.21 -4.23
C ASN A 89 -16.70 8.37 -5.32
N MET A 90 -16.41 7.10 -4.99
CA MET A 90 -15.94 6.14 -5.97
C MET A 90 -17.10 5.45 -6.67
N ARG A 91 -17.06 5.48 -8.01
CA ARG A 91 -17.96 4.73 -8.87
C ARG A 91 -17.15 3.99 -9.91
N ARG A 92 -17.65 2.84 -10.36
CA ARG A 92 -16.98 2.01 -11.35
C ARG A 92 -17.95 1.41 -12.37
N MET A 93 -17.42 1.16 -13.55
CA MET A 93 -17.98 0.26 -14.54
C MET A 93 -16.93 -0.75 -15.02
N TYR A 94 -17.35 -1.72 -15.81
CA TYR A 94 -16.46 -2.71 -16.43
C TYR A 94 -16.54 -2.62 -17.95
N ARG A 95 -15.39 -2.71 -18.61
CA ARG A 95 -15.29 -2.70 -20.08
C ARG A 95 -14.44 -3.87 -20.57
N ASP A 96 -14.73 -4.33 -21.78
CA ASP A 96 -13.83 -5.21 -22.53
C ASP A 96 -12.70 -4.39 -23.20
N LYS A 97 -11.74 -5.07 -23.84
CA LYS A 97 -10.62 -4.40 -24.52
C LYS A 97 -11.01 -3.50 -25.71
N THR A 98 -12.25 -3.60 -26.21
CA THR A 98 -12.77 -2.75 -27.29
C THR A 98 -13.43 -1.48 -26.74
N GLY A 99 -13.56 -1.37 -25.41
CA GLY A 99 -14.24 -0.28 -24.73
C GLY A 99 -15.73 -0.51 -24.53
N LYS A 100 -16.30 -1.65 -24.94
CA LYS A 100 -17.71 -1.96 -24.72
C LYS A 100 -17.95 -2.27 -23.24
N GLU A 101 -19.01 -1.71 -22.68
CA GLU A 101 -19.43 -2.01 -21.31
C GLU A 101 -19.84 -3.48 -21.17
N ILE A 102 -19.42 -4.09 -20.06
CA ILE A 102 -19.72 -5.48 -19.70
C ILE A 102 -20.21 -5.56 -18.25
N PHE A 103 -20.92 -6.65 -17.93
CA PHE A 103 -21.57 -6.82 -16.63
C PHE A 103 -21.13 -8.12 -15.93
N PRO A 104 -19.84 -8.27 -15.57
CA PRO A 104 -19.28 -9.54 -15.11
C PRO A 104 -19.89 -10.07 -13.81
N PHE A 105 -20.53 -9.19 -13.03
CA PHE A 105 -21.14 -9.50 -11.73
C PHE A 105 -22.65 -9.18 -11.66
N GLU A 106 -23.27 -8.74 -12.77
CA GLU A 106 -24.68 -8.35 -12.82
C GLU A 106 -25.44 -9.16 -13.88
N PRO A 107 -25.83 -10.42 -13.57
CA PRO A 107 -26.40 -11.33 -14.57
C PRO A 107 -27.76 -10.87 -15.10
N LYS A 108 -28.44 -9.93 -14.43
CA LYS A 108 -29.71 -9.35 -14.88
C LYS A 108 -29.53 -8.41 -16.09
N LYS A 109 -28.37 -7.77 -16.23
CA LYS A 109 -28.08 -6.83 -17.33
C LYS A 109 -27.56 -7.53 -18.59
N ASP A 110 -27.05 -8.75 -18.46
CA ASP A 110 -26.44 -9.52 -19.55
C ASP A 110 -26.54 -11.03 -19.25
N PHE A 111 -27.76 -11.55 -19.37
CA PHE A 111 -28.10 -12.89 -18.90
C PHE A 111 -27.57 -14.00 -19.81
N SER A 112 -26.90 -14.98 -19.20
CA SER A 112 -26.70 -16.31 -19.78
C SER A 112 -26.67 -17.37 -18.68
N VAL A 113 -27.09 -18.60 -19.00
CA VAL A 113 -27.07 -19.72 -18.04
C VAL A 113 -25.64 -19.97 -17.53
N GLY A 114 -24.65 -19.88 -18.41
CA GLY A 114 -23.23 -20.01 -18.05
C GLY A 114 -22.77 -18.94 -17.07
N LYS A 115 -23.14 -17.66 -17.28
CA LYS A 115 -22.81 -16.57 -16.34
C LYS A 115 -23.47 -16.77 -14.98
N LEU A 116 -24.73 -17.20 -14.96
CA LEU A 116 -25.44 -17.49 -13.72
C LEU A 116 -24.76 -18.61 -12.92
N LEU A 117 -24.44 -19.74 -13.57
CA LEU A 117 -23.72 -20.85 -12.95
C LEU A 117 -22.34 -20.44 -12.45
N GLY A 118 -21.61 -19.65 -13.25
CA GLY A 118 -20.31 -19.09 -12.87
C GLY A 118 -20.39 -18.19 -11.63
N LEU A 119 -21.42 -17.37 -11.50
CA LEU A 119 -21.63 -16.53 -10.31
C LEU A 119 -22.05 -17.34 -9.08
N MET A 120 -22.84 -18.40 -9.25
CA MET A 120 -23.13 -19.34 -8.15
C MET A 120 -21.86 -20.04 -7.66
N LYS A 121 -20.99 -20.48 -8.58
CA LYS A 121 -19.68 -21.07 -8.27
C LYS A 121 -18.78 -20.07 -7.55
N LEU A 122 -18.68 -18.84 -8.05
CA LEU A 122 -17.95 -17.74 -7.40
C LEU A 122 -18.44 -17.51 -5.97
N LYS A 123 -19.75 -17.41 -5.75
CA LYS A 123 -20.32 -17.22 -4.41
C LYS A 123 -20.01 -18.39 -3.47
N LYS A 124 -20.03 -19.62 -3.97
CA LYS A 124 -19.66 -20.82 -3.20
C LYS A 124 -18.18 -20.77 -2.80
N GLN A 125 -17.30 -20.49 -3.76
CA GLN A 125 -15.86 -20.42 -3.50
C GLN A 125 -15.47 -19.22 -2.61
N MET A 126 -16.17 -18.09 -2.70
CA MET A 126 -15.99 -16.97 -1.77
C MET A 126 -16.31 -17.35 -0.32
N LYS A 127 -17.42 -18.08 -0.09
CA LYS A 127 -17.74 -18.58 1.26
C LYS A 127 -16.67 -19.56 1.76
N GLN A 128 -16.20 -20.43 0.88
CA GLN A 128 -15.12 -21.37 1.20
C GLN A 128 -13.81 -20.64 1.52
N LEU A 129 -13.45 -19.60 0.76
CA LEU A 129 -12.28 -18.77 1.02
C LEU A 129 -12.38 -18.13 2.41
N VAL A 130 -13.48 -17.46 2.74
CA VAL A 130 -13.69 -16.86 4.07
C VAL A 130 -13.48 -17.92 5.17
N GLN A 131 -14.13 -19.08 5.04
CA GLN A 131 -14.03 -20.16 6.02
C GLN A 131 -12.58 -20.65 6.20
N ILE A 132 -11.84 -20.93 5.12
CA ILE A 132 -10.47 -21.45 5.24
C ILE A 132 -9.50 -20.38 5.76
N MET A 133 -9.73 -19.10 5.45
CA MET A 133 -8.90 -18.00 5.95
C MET A 133 -9.10 -17.80 7.45
N GLU A 134 -10.32 -17.95 7.96
CA GLU A 134 -10.64 -17.85 9.40
C GLU A 134 -10.23 -19.09 10.22
N THR A 135 -10.01 -20.23 9.57
CA THR A 135 -9.73 -21.51 10.26
C THR A 135 -8.36 -22.06 9.90
N LYS A 136 -8.22 -22.64 8.71
CA LYS A 136 -7.00 -23.30 8.23
C LYS A 136 -5.81 -22.32 8.21
N TYR A 137 -6.04 -21.08 7.82
CA TYR A 137 -5.00 -20.06 7.66
C TYR A 137 -5.08 -18.93 8.71
N ASP A 138 -5.65 -19.19 9.89
CA ASP A 138 -5.67 -18.19 10.97
C ASP A 138 -4.26 -17.63 11.25
N GLY A 139 -4.18 -16.32 11.47
CA GLY A 139 -2.93 -15.55 11.57
C GLY A 139 -2.38 -14.99 10.25
N TYR A 140 -2.99 -15.26 9.09
CA TYR A 140 -2.52 -14.74 7.81
C TYR A 140 -2.60 -13.22 7.67
N ASP A 141 -3.56 -12.57 8.34
CA ASP A 141 -3.99 -11.19 8.11
C ASP A 141 -3.26 -10.17 9.00
N CYS A 142 -2.36 -10.61 9.89
CA CYS A 142 -1.57 -9.68 10.69
C CYS A 142 -0.65 -8.81 9.80
N TYR A 143 -0.39 -7.56 10.21
CA TYR A 143 0.57 -6.69 9.53
C TYR A 143 1.99 -7.28 9.61
N GLY A 144 2.72 -7.24 8.48
CA GLY A 144 4.07 -7.79 8.35
C GLY A 144 4.12 -9.28 8.00
N HIS A 145 5.34 -9.81 7.83
CA HIS A 145 5.58 -11.15 7.28
C HIS A 145 6.46 -12.06 8.16
N ARG A 146 6.75 -11.65 9.42
CA ARG A 146 7.67 -12.38 10.30
C ARG A 146 7.17 -13.81 10.55
N GLY A 147 7.96 -14.80 10.12
CA GLY A 147 7.68 -16.22 10.32
C GLY A 147 6.65 -16.84 9.36
N VAL A 148 6.01 -16.08 8.47
CA VAL A 148 4.89 -16.57 7.63
C VAL A 148 5.31 -17.77 6.77
N ALA A 149 6.45 -17.64 6.07
CA ALA A 149 7.02 -18.72 5.25
C ALA A 149 7.50 -19.93 6.07
N GLU A 150 7.61 -19.79 7.40
CA GLU A 150 8.01 -20.86 8.32
C GLU A 150 6.81 -21.51 9.02
N GLY A 151 5.58 -21.04 8.76
CA GLY A 151 4.38 -21.51 9.45
C GLY A 151 4.18 -20.87 10.81
N ARG A 152 4.59 -19.61 10.97
CA ARG A 152 4.40 -18.79 12.18
C ARG A 152 3.90 -17.40 11.77
N TYR A 153 3.42 -16.62 12.72
CA TYR A 153 3.11 -15.22 12.49
C TYR A 153 3.48 -14.40 13.72
N SER A 154 3.93 -13.17 13.51
CA SER A 154 4.18 -12.17 14.55
C SER A 154 4.04 -10.79 13.94
N GLY A 155 3.05 -10.04 14.39
CA GLY A 155 2.65 -8.79 13.75
C GLY A 155 1.53 -8.09 14.48
N LEU A 156 1.02 -7.00 13.91
CA LEU A 156 -0.11 -6.28 14.49
C LEU A 156 -1.43 -6.81 13.93
N SER A 157 -2.46 -6.94 14.76
CA SER A 157 -3.77 -7.44 14.33
C SER A 157 -4.49 -6.43 13.42
N LYS A 158 -5.24 -6.98 12.46
CA LYS A 158 -6.18 -6.23 11.62
C LYS A 158 -7.63 -6.34 12.07
N LYS A 159 -7.94 -7.27 12.98
CA LYS A 159 -9.32 -7.50 13.44
C LYS A 159 -9.79 -6.25 14.19
N LEU A 160 -11.06 -5.90 14.01
CA LEU A 160 -11.63 -4.64 14.50
C LEU A 160 -11.62 -4.53 16.03
N ASP A 161 -11.79 -5.65 16.73
CA ASP A 161 -11.89 -5.74 18.19
C ASP A 161 -10.54 -5.62 18.91
N ASN A 162 -9.42 -5.86 18.21
CA ASN A 162 -8.08 -5.76 18.76
C ASN A 162 -7.08 -5.14 17.77
N SER A 163 -7.55 -4.19 16.95
CA SER A 163 -6.74 -3.58 15.90
C SER A 163 -5.43 -3.01 16.44
N LEU A 164 -4.36 -3.21 15.68
CA LEU A 164 -3.00 -2.76 16.00
C LEU A 164 -2.39 -3.33 17.30
N GLN A 165 -3.02 -4.32 17.93
CA GLN A 165 -2.40 -5.08 19.03
C GLN A 165 -1.43 -6.14 18.50
N LEU A 166 -0.34 -6.40 19.24
CA LEU A 166 0.62 -7.46 18.88
C LEU A 166 -0.05 -8.83 19.00
N VAL A 167 0.04 -9.62 17.94
CA VAL A 167 -0.42 -11.02 17.87
C VAL A 167 0.69 -11.89 17.31
N GLU A 168 0.82 -13.09 17.86
CA GLU A 168 1.79 -14.08 17.42
C GLU A 168 1.27 -15.50 17.60
N GLY A 169 1.83 -16.44 16.83
CA GLY A 169 1.44 -17.84 16.91
C GLY A 169 2.14 -18.72 15.89
N VAL A 170 1.81 -20.00 15.93
CA VAL A 170 2.32 -21.04 15.03
C VAL A 170 1.13 -21.62 14.27
N ASN A 171 1.19 -21.58 12.95
CA ASN A 171 0.25 -22.25 12.06
C ASN A 171 1.01 -22.77 10.83
N PRO A 172 1.33 -24.09 10.78
CA PRO A 172 2.08 -24.68 9.68
C PRO A 172 1.44 -24.49 8.30
N ASN A 173 0.11 -24.29 8.22
CA ASN A 173 -0.57 -24.05 6.94
C ASN A 173 -0.15 -22.72 6.31
N LEU A 174 0.32 -21.73 7.08
CA LEU A 174 0.73 -20.42 6.53
C LEU A 174 1.89 -20.52 5.53
N LYS A 175 2.63 -21.63 5.50
CA LYS A 175 3.62 -21.91 4.46
C LYS A 175 3.02 -21.90 3.05
N ASP A 176 1.74 -22.23 2.91
CA ASP A 176 1.03 -22.16 1.62
C ASP A 176 0.94 -20.73 1.08
N LEU A 177 1.06 -19.70 1.93
CA LEU A 177 1.03 -18.30 1.52
C LEU A 177 2.28 -17.88 0.73
N ALA A 178 3.32 -18.71 0.72
CA ALA A 178 4.49 -18.50 -0.14
C ALA A 178 4.24 -18.94 -1.60
N LEU A 179 3.17 -19.71 -1.86
CA LEU A 179 2.77 -20.06 -3.22
C LEU A 179 2.27 -18.82 -3.97
N PRO A 180 2.46 -18.73 -5.30
CA PRO A 180 1.71 -17.81 -6.14
C PRO A 180 0.21 -17.91 -5.87
N PHE A 181 -0.50 -16.78 -5.96
CA PHE A 181 -1.91 -16.70 -5.56
C PHE A 181 -2.82 -17.64 -6.36
N ASP A 182 -2.53 -17.86 -7.65
CA ASP A 182 -3.27 -18.82 -8.48
C ASP A 182 -3.11 -20.26 -7.98
N GLN A 183 -1.90 -20.65 -7.59
CA GLN A 183 -1.57 -21.96 -7.03
C GLN A 183 -2.19 -22.14 -5.65
N PHE A 184 -2.16 -21.09 -4.82
CA PHE A 184 -2.87 -21.08 -3.53
C PHE A 184 -4.38 -21.28 -3.71
N CYS A 185 -4.99 -20.57 -4.67
CA CYS A 185 -6.41 -20.70 -4.98
C CYS A 185 -6.75 -22.11 -5.49
N LYS A 186 -5.93 -22.65 -6.40
CA LYS A 186 -6.08 -24.01 -6.94
C LYS A 186 -5.95 -25.07 -5.86
N LYS A 187 -4.95 -24.96 -4.99
CA LYS A 187 -4.73 -25.87 -3.84
C LYS A 187 -5.95 -25.94 -2.92
N ASN A 188 -6.69 -24.83 -2.79
CA ASN A 188 -7.85 -24.74 -1.92
C ASN A 188 -9.19 -24.81 -2.67
N GLY A 189 -9.21 -25.02 -3.99
CA GLY A 189 -10.42 -25.12 -4.81
C GLY A 189 -11.26 -23.83 -4.83
N VAL A 190 -10.60 -22.67 -4.83
CA VAL A 190 -11.21 -21.33 -4.78
C VAL A 190 -10.82 -20.43 -5.96
N GLU A 191 -10.46 -21.00 -7.11
CA GLU A 191 -9.92 -20.28 -8.29
C GLU A 191 -10.80 -19.14 -8.83
N GLU A 192 -12.13 -19.27 -8.75
CA GLU A 192 -13.05 -18.23 -9.22
C GLU A 192 -12.89 -16.92 -8.45
N VAL A 193 -12.44 -16.95 -7.19
CA VAL A 193 -12.30 -15.74 -6.36
C VAL A 193 -11.31 -14.76 -6.97
N MET A 194 -10.33 -15.24 -7.76
CA MET A 194 -9.38 -14.39 -8.47
C MET A 194 -10.08 -13.34 -9.35
N ARG A 195 -11.29 -13.63 -9.87
CA ARG A 195 -12.08 -12.66 -10.64
C ARG A 195 -12.45 -11.40 -9.85
N ILE A 196 -12.60 -11.51 -8.53
CA ILE A 196 -12.87 -10.38 -7.63
C ILE A 196 -11.56 -9.63 -7.32
N TRP A 197 -10.46 -10.34 -7.07
CA TRP A 197 -9.18 -9.74 -6.73
C TRP A 197 -8.50 -9.07 -7.93
N LEU A 198 -8.78 -9.50 -9.16
CA LEU A 198 -8.11 -9.02 -10.38
C LEU A 198 -8.17 -7.49 -10.52
N GLY A 199 -9.34 -6.90 -10.29
CA GLY A 199 -9.53 -5.45 -10.32
C GLY A 199 -8.67 -4.74 -9.27
N PRO A 200 -8.96 -4.86 -7.97
CA PRO A 200 -8.25 -4.13 -6.92
C PRO A 200 -6.81 -4.61 -6.66
N TYR A 201 -6.27 -5.59 -7.42
CA TYR A 201 -4.90 -6.07 -7.28
C TYR A 201 -4.07 -5.82 -8.54
N THR A 202 -4.32 -6.56 -9.61
CA THR A 202 -3.53 -6.48 -10.85
C THR A 202 -3.69 -5.12 -11.52
N SER A 203 -4.92 -4.60 -11.59
CA SER A 203 -5.14 -3.27 -12.19
C SER A 203 -4.54 -2.13 -11.36
N PHE A 204 -4.23 -2.36 -10.09
CA PHE A 204 -3.60 -1.39 -9.19
C PHE A 204 -2.06 -1.52 -9.17
N GLY A 205 -1.50 -2.32 -10.09
CA GLY A 205 -0.06 -2.37 -10.31
C GLY A 205 0.69 -3.32 -9.39
N TYR A 206 0.01 -4.26 -8.71
CA TYR A 206 0.64 -5.21 -7.78
C TYR A 206 1.10 -6.52 -8.42
N GLY A 207 1.09 -6.61 -9.76
CA GLY A 207 1.51 -7.81 -10.53
C GLY A 207 0.39 -8.80 -10.82
N TYR A 208 0.77 -10.00 -11.26
CA TYR A 208 -0.13 -11.07 -11.71
C TYR A 208 -0.20 -12.25 -10.73
N PHE A 209 -1.28 -13.03 -10.76
CA PHE A 209 -1.50 -14.06 -9.72
C PHE A 209 -0.66 -15.32 -9.88
N ASP A 210 -0.04 -15.53 -11.04
CA ASP A 210 0.89 -16.62 -11.32
C ASP A 210 2.33 -16.36 -10.83
N GLU A 211 2.65 -15.11 -10.45
CA GLU A 211 3.95 -14.73 -9.92
C GLU A 211 3.90 -14.28 -8.44
N ILE A 212 2.83 -13.60 -8.02
CA ILE A 212 2.82 -12.95 -6.71
C ILE A 212 2.40 -13.93 -5.59
N PRO A 213 3.21 -14.06 -4.53
CA PRO A 213 2.85 -14.89 -3.38
C PRO A 213 1.52 -14.49 -2.74
N ALA A 214 0.68 -15.48 -2.42
CA ALA A 214 -0.62 -15.30 -1.79
C ALA A 214 -0.55 -14.51 -0.48
N GLY A 215 0.58 -14.57 0.24
CA GLY A 215 0.80 -13.80 1.45
C GLY A 215 0.77 -12.29 1.24
N TYR A 216 1.20 -11.76 0.08
CA TYR A 216 1.04 -10.34 -0.24
C TYR A 216 -0.40 -10.03 -0.62
N VAL A 217 -1.00 -10.85 -1.49
CA VAL A 217 -2.39 -10.69 -1.94
C VAL A 217 -3.36 -10.66 -0.78
N MET A 218 -3.29 -11.66 0.11
CA MET A 218 -4.22 -11.82 1.22
C MET A 218 -3.90 -10.93 2.42
N LYS A 219 -2.69 -10.37 2.53
CA LYS A 219 -2.41 -9.31 3.52
C LYS A 219 -2.80 -7.93 3.02
N TYR A 220 -2.81 -7.67 1.72
CA TYR A 220 -3.40 -6.43 1.21
C TYR A 220 -4.93 -6.54 1.20
N LEU A 221 -5.45 -7.45 0.37
CA LEU A 221 -6.88 -7.71 0.20
C LEU A 221 -7.25 -8.97 0.99
N ASP A 222 -7.24 -8.84 2.32
CA ASP A 222 -7.88 -9.83 3.19
C ASP A 222 -9.39 -9.91 2.89
N THR A 223 -10.06 -10.95 3.38
CA THR A 223 -11.46 -11.22 3.04
C THR A 223 -12.40 -10.07 3.43
N THR A 224 -12.14 -9.40 4.56
CA THR A 224 -12.88 -8.22 5.00
C THR A 224 -12.66 -7.04 4.05
N THR A 225 -11.40 -6.72 3.76
CA THR A 225 -11.03 -5.62 2.86
C THR A 225 -11.60 -5.85 1.46
N ALA A 226 -11.51 -7.07 0.92
CA ALA A 226 -12.11 -7.42 -0.36
C ALA A 226 -13.64 -7.18 -0.38
N ILE A 227 -14.34 -7.44 0.73
CA ILE A 227 -15.78 -7.14 0.86
C ILE A 227 -16.05 -5.64 0.84
N GLU A 228 -15.20 -4.81 1.46
CA GLU A 228 -15.31 -3.34 1.38
C GLU A 228 -15.16 -2.85 -0.06
N PHE A 229 -14.16 -3.37 -0.79
CA PHE A 229 -13.95 -3.08 -2.21
C PHE A 229 -15.13 -3.51 -3.09
N VAL A 230 -15.65 -4.71 -2.89
CA VAL A 230 -16.84 -5.21 -3.63
C VAL A 230 -18.03 -4.28 -3.41
N ASN A 231 -18.24 -3.81 -2.19
CA ASN A 231 -19.36 -2.95 -1.83
C ASN A 231 -19.12 -1.45 -2.05
N MET A 232 -17.94 -1.05 -2.55
CA MET A 232 -17.54 0.36 -2.73
C MET A 232 -17.62 1.20 -1.45
N ARG A 233 -17.37 0.57 -0.30
CA ARG A 233 -17.23 1.27 0.99
C ARG A 233 -15.79 1.71 1.18
N LEU A 234 -15.39 2.68 0.35
CA LEU A 234 -14.02 3.13 0.22
C LEU A 234 -13.88 4.58 0.68
N TRP A 235 -12.76 4.88 1.31
CA TRP A 235 -12.38 6.23 1.70
C TRP A 235 -11.63 6.91 0.56
N THR A 236 -11.90 8.18 0.38
CA THR A 236 -11.13 9.10 -0.47
C THR A 236 -10.98 10.42 0.29
N TRP A 237 -10.08 11.29 -0.16
CA TRP A 237 -9.82 12.56 0.50
C TRP A 237 -9.94 13.70 -0.52
N LYS A 238 -10.63 14.79 -0.15
CA LYS A 238 -10.85 15.94 -1.05
C LYS A 238 -9.55 16.54 -1.57
N ASP A 239 -8.59 16.74 -0.68
CA ASP A 239 -7.26 17.27 -1.01
C ASP A 239 -6.23 16.17 -1.34
N GLY A 240 -6.74 14.95 -1.53
CA GLY A 240 -5.98 13.76 -1.93
C GLY A 240 -5.16 13.13 -0.81
N THR A 241 -4.65 11.93 -1.05
CA THR A 241 -3.97 11.11 -0.02
C THR A 241 -2.69 11.76 0.54
N GLN A 242 -2.04 12.65 -0.22
CA GLN A 242 -0.87 13.39 0.26
C GLN A 242 -1.20 14.27 1.48
N SER A 243 -2.41 14.84 1.51
CA SER A 243 -2.85 15.76 2.57
C SER A 243 -2.82 15.11 3.97
N ILE A 244 -3.03 13.80 4.06
CA ILE A 244 -2.95 13.01 5.30
C ILE A 244 -1.58 13.17 5.95
N TYR A 245 -0.54 12.95 5.16
CA TYR A 245 0.83 12.92 5.65
C TYR A 245 1.40 14.33 5.80
N GLU A 246 0.95 15.29 4.99
CA GLU A 246 1.28 16.70 5.21
C GLU A 246 0.68 17.23 6.51
N ALA A 247 -0.58 16.90 6.81
CA ALA A 247 -1.24 17.27 8.06
C ALA A 247 -0.56 16.63 9.27
N ALA A 248 -0.25 15.32 9.19
CA ALA A 248 0.50 14.63 10.23
C ALA A 248 1.90 15.24 10.44
N ASN A 249 2.64 15.53 9.37
CA ASN A 249 3.97 16.14 9.46
C ASN A 249 3.95 17.51 10.16
N LYS A 250 2.91 18.32 9.94
CA LYS A 250 2.72 19.61 10.64
C LYS A 250 2.47 19.46 12.14
N LYS A 251 2.01 18.29 12.60
CA LYS A 251 1.71 17.98 14.01
C LYS A 251 2.86 17.28 14.74
N LEU A 252 3.85 16.79 13.99
CA LEU A 252 5.07 16.23 14.58
C LEU A 252 5.86 17.30 15.33
N LYS A 253 6.49 16.92 16.43
CA LYS A 253 7.43 17.75 17.19
C LYS A 253 8.64 18.12 16.34
N ASN A 254 9.12 17.19 15.52
CA ASN A 254 10.20 17.39 14.56
C ASN A 254 9.68 17.07 13.15
N PRO A 255 9.13 18.05 12.42
CA PRO A 255 8.75 17.88 11.02
C PRO A 255 9.95 17.51 10.15
N ALA A 256 9.71 16.83 9.03
CA ALA A 256 10.80 16.35 8.18
C ALA A 256 11.62 17.48 7.52
N HIS A 257 12.93 17.25 7.45
CA HIS A 257 13.90 18.05 6.71
C HIS A 257 13.79 17.73 5.21
N LEU A 258 13.10 18.59 4.48
CA LEU A 258 12.99 18.49 3.02
C LEU A 258 14.29 18.87 2.32
N ASN A 259 14.42 18.48 1.04
CA ASN A 259 15.62 18.72 0.22
C ASN A 259 16.92 18.22 0.89
N THR A 260 16.82 17.22 1.75
CA THR A 260 17.95 16.72 2.54
C THR A 260 18.13 15.24 2.23
N GLU A 261 19.14 14.95 1.43
CA GLU A 261 19.43 13.59 0.97
C GLU A 261 20.40 12.90 1.92
N VAL A 262 20.06 11.69 2.38
CA VAL A 262 21.05 10.80 3.01
C VAL A 262 21.93 10.20 1.91
N VAL A 263 23.22 10.49 1.95
CA VAL A 263 24.19 10.06 0.92
C VAL A 263 25.19 9.03 1.43
N ARG A 264 25.30 8.85 2.75
CA ARG A 264 26.14 7.81 3.36
C ARG A 264 25.59 7.43 4.73
N VAL A 265 25.60 6.14 5.05
CA VAL A 265 25.29 5.63 6.40
C VAL A 265 26.40 4.69 6.83
N GLU A 266 26.95 4.93 8.01
CA GLU A 266 28.00 4.10 8.64
C GLU A 266 27.54 3.72 10.04
N ARG A 267 27.50 2.42 10.32
CA ARG A 267 27.04 1.83 11.58
C ARG A 267 28.23 1.21 12.31
N PRO A 268 28.13 1.06 13.64
CA PRO A 268 29.09 0.27 14.39
C PRO A 268 29.18 -1.16 13.84
N ALA A 269 30.34 -1.77 13.99
CA ALA A 269 30.52 -3.19 13.71
C ALA A 269 29.51 -4.02 14.50
N GLU A 270 29.12 -5.16 13.96
CA GLU A 270 28.13 -6.02 14.61
C GLU A 270 28.59 -6.44 16.01
N GLY A 271 27.69 -6.28 16.99
CA GLY A 271 28.00 -6.57 18.39
C GLY A 271 28.83 -5.50 19.11
N THR A 272 29.19 -4.39 18.47
CA THR A 272 29.92 -3.28 19.09
C THR A 272 29.00 -2.12 19.44
N GLU A 273 29.30 -1.44 20.56
CA GLU A 273 28.65 -0.17 20.90
C GLU A 273 29.26 0.97 20.07
N GLY A 274 28.43 1.93 19.66
CA GLY A 274 28.86 3.11 18.93
C GLY A 274 27.69 3.91 18.37
N LYS A 275 28.00 5.05 17.75
CA LYS A 275 27.01 5.89 17.06
C LYS A 275 26.91 5.51 15.58
N ILE A 276 25.72 5.68 15.03
CA ILE A 276 25.45 5.61 13.59
C ILE A 276 25.77 6.98 13.01
N ARG A 277 26.67 7.05 12.03
CA ARG A 277 27.00 8.28 11.31
C ARG A 277 26.19 8.35 10.03
N VAL A 278 25.48 9.44 9.84
CA VAL A 278 24.64 9.69 8.66
C VAL A 278 25.17 10.94 7.99
N THR A 279 25.73 10.80 6.79
CA THR A 279 26.13 11.94 5.96
C THR A 279 24.95 12.38 5.12
N LEU A 280 24.63 13.67 5.23
CA LEU A 280 23.51 14.34 4.62
C LEU A 280 24.03 15.31 3.56
N ARG A 281 23.26 15.51 2.50
CA ARG A 281 23.49 16.52 1.47
C ARG A 281 22.30 17.46 1.38
N LYS A 282 22.55 18.75 1.52
CA LYS A 282 21.55 19.83 1.42
C LYS A 282 22.19 21.05 0.77
N ASP A 283 21.51 21.65 -0.19
CA ASP A 283 21.96 22.86 -0.89
C ASP A 283 23.39 22.77 -1.48
N GLY A 284 23.79 21.55 -1.89
CA GLY A 284 25.12 21.27 -2.45
C GLY A 284 26.22 21.00 -1.41
N GLU A 285 25.94 21.22 -0.13
CA GLU A 285 26.88 20.96 0.97
C GLU A 285 26.63 19.60 1.63
N THR A 286 27.69 19.00 2.17
CA THR A 286 27.60 17.73 2.91
C THR A 286 28.03 17.91 4.36
N PHE A 287 27.26 17.36 5.28
CA PHE A 287 27.54 17.36 6.71
C PHE A 287 27.17 15.99 7.30
N THR A 288 27.77 15.65 8.44
CA THR A 288 27.53 14.35 9.10
C THR A 288 26.95 14.57 10.49
N GLU A 289 25.96 13.74 10.80
CA GLU A 289 25.32 13.71 12.10
C GLU A 289 25.41 12.32 12.73
N GLU A 290 25.40 12.26 14.05
CA GLU A 290 25.46 11.01 14.81
C GLU A 290 24.11 10.67 15.45
N PHE A 291 23.75 9.39 15.42
CA PHE A 291 22.49 8.83 15.90
C PHE A 291 22.71 7.56 16.72
N ASP A 292 21.73 7.22 17.55
CA ASP A 292 21.68 5.97 18.31
C ASP A 292 20.89 4.87 17.59
N GLN A 293 19.85 5.27 16.85
CA GLN A 293 18.96 4.36 16.13
C GLN A 293 18.75 4.83 14.70
N LEU A 294 18.47 3.87 13.81
CA LEU A 294 18.18 4.12 12.40
C LEU A 294 16.90 3.40 11.99
N ILE A 295 15.99 4.12 11.34
CA ILE A 295 14.78 3.61 10.71
C ILE A 295 14.86 3.93 9.22
N VAL A 296 14.95 2.89 8.40
CA VAL A 296 14.99 3.02 6.93
C VAL A 296 13.59 2.78 6.38
N THR A 297 13.02 3.77 5.70
CA THR A 297 11.71 3.64 5.03
C THR A 297 11.80 3.80 3.50
N THR A 298 13.02 3.83 2.97
CA THR A 298 13.33 3.84 1.54
C THR A 298 13.59 2.41 1.02
N PRO A 299 13.60 2.19 -0.30
CA PRO A 299 13.93 0.88 -0.88
C PRO A 299 15.28 0.35 -0.37
N LEU A 300 15.29 -0.89 0.15
CA LEU A 300 16.45 -1.48 0.82
C LEU A 300 17.54 -1.93 -0.16
N ASP A 301 17.14 -2.33 -1.37
CA ASP A 301 18.02 -2.57 -2.52
C ASP A 301 18.83 -1.32 -2.87
N TYR A 302 18.21 -0.14 -2.81
CA TYR A 302 18.90 1.12 -3.03
C TYR A 302 19.71 1.59 -1.79
N PHE A 303 19.19 1.35 -0.58
CA PHE A 303 19.90 1.64 0.67
C PHE A 303 21.29 0.99 0.73
N ALA A 304 21.41 -0.24 0.22
CA ALA A 304 22.68 -0.96 0.16
C ALA A 304 23.80 -0.25 -0.62
N ASN A 305 23.46 0.71 -1.50
CA ASN A 305 24.43 1.44 -2.32
C ASN A 305 25.12 2.59 -1.58
N TYR A 306 24.52 3.10 -0.51
CA TYR A 306 25.05 4.23 0.25
C TYR A 306 25.26 3.94 1.73
N ALA A 307 24.72 2.83 2.23
CA ALA A 307 25.00 2.33 3.57
C ALA A 307 26.19 1.36 3.57
N ASP A 308 26.80 1.18 4.75
CA ASP A 308 27.73 0.10 5.06
C ASP A 308 27.01 -1.26 5.17
N ALA A 309 26.29 -1.66 4.11
CA ALA A 309 25.53 -2.89 4.09
C ALA A 309 26.44 -4.11 4.31
N ARG A 310 26.05 -4.94 5.27
CA ARG A 310 26.72 -6.20 5.60
C ARG A 310 26.45 -7.25 4.52
N ASP A 311 27.22 -8.32 4.51
CA ASP A 311 27.10 -9.35 3.46
C ASP A 311 25.71 -10.02 3.45
N GLU A 312 25.13 -10.28 4.63
CA GLU A 312 23.76 -10.80 4.73
C GLU A 312 22.71 -9.79 4.21
N GLU A 313 22.86 -8.51 4.54
CA GLU A 313 21.97 -7.45 4.04
C GLU A 313 22.03 -7.36 2.52
N LYS A 314 23.23 -7.37 1.92
CA LYS A 314 23.42 -7.37 0.47
C LYS A 314 22.75 -8.58 -0.17
N ALA A 315 23.00 -9.78 0.36
CA ALA A 315 22.46 -11.03 -0.16
C ALA A 315 20.93 -11.12 -0.07
N LEU A 316 20.30 -10.42 0.88
CA LEU A 316 18.85 -10.36 1.01
C LEU A 316 18.24 -9.22 0.19
N PHE A 317 18.82 -8.02 0.24
CA PHE A 317 18.28 -6.83 -0.41
C PHE A 317 18.37 -6.93 -1.94
N GLU A 318 19.37 -7.60 -2.50
CA GLU A 318 19.48 -7.84 -3.96
C GLU A 318 18.33 -8.70 -4.52
N LYS A 319 17.59 -9.42 -3.66
CA LYS A 319 16.45 -10.26 -4.06
C LYS A 319 15.14 -9.49 -4.14
N ILE A 320 15.13 -8.21 -3.76
CA ILE A 320 13.95 -7.37 -3.85
C ILE A 320 13.66 -7.10 -5.33
N ILE A 321 12.46 -7.47 -5.75
CA ILE A 321 11.90 -7.11 -7.05
C ILE A 321 10.78 -6.09 -6.83
N HIS A 322 10.49 -5.29 -7.85
CA HIS A 322 9.46 -4.26 -7.78
C HIS A 322 8.73 -4.12 -9.12
N GLU A 323 7.47 -3.73 -9.03
CA GLU A 323 6.64 -3.46 -10.19
C GLU A 323 6.97 -2.09 -10.82
N LYS A 324 6.88 -2.04 -12.15
CA LYS A 324 6.95 -0.78 -12.91
C LYS A 324 5.54 -0.33 -13.26
N TYR A 325 4.88 0.26 -12.28
CA TYR A 325 3.54 0.81 -12.45
C TYR A 325 3.62 2.24 -13.03
N VAL A 326 2.81 2.51 -14.07
CA VAL A 326 2.82 3.78 -14.81
C VAL A 326 1.40 4.35 -14.82
N ASP A 327 1.27 5.54 -14.25
CA ASP A 327 0.04 6.33 -14.31
C ASP A 327 0.18 7.45 -15.35
N PHE A 328 -0.92 7.76 -16.02
CA PHE A 328 -1.03 8.87 -16.96
C PHE A 328 -2.14 9.81 -16.52
N ILE A 329 -1.89 11.11 -16.64
CA ILE A 329 -2.90 12.14 -16.45
C ILE A 329 -3.41 12.51 -17.84
N ALA A 330 -4.71 12.43 -18.04
CA ALA A 330 -5.36 12.82 -19.28
C ALA A 330 -6.41 13.89 -19.01
N THR A 331 -6.41 14.92 -19.85
CA THR A 331 -7.47 15.92 -19.95
C THR A 331 -8.26 15.65 -21.21
N PHE A 332 -9.57 15.78 -21.14
CA PHE A 332 -10.47 15.59 -22.27
C PHE A 332 -11.12 16.92 -22.63
N GLU A 333 -11.55 17.08 -23.89
CA GLU A 333 -12.52 18.12 -24.23
C GLU A 333 -13.82 17.88 -23.44
N THR A 334 -14.59 18.95 -23.23
CA THR A 334 -15.90 18.86 -22.56
C THR A 334 -16.76 17.79 -23.23
N ASP A 335 -17.36 16.91 -22.42
CA ASP A 335 -18.17 15.77 -22.85
C ASP A 335 -17.45 14.68 -23.67
N ALA A 336 -16.14 14.79 -23.90
CA ALA A 336 -15.34 13.80 -24.64
C ALA A 336 -14.64 12.77 -23.73
N GLY A 337 -14.64 13.00 -22.41
CA GLY A 337 -14.00 12.16 -21.41
C GLY A 337 -14.88 11.02 -20.87
N PRO A 338 -14.29 10.09 -20.11
CA PRO A 338 -15.06 9.10 -19.36
C PRO A 338 -15.88 9.77 -18.26
N THR A 339 -17.15 9.40 -18.10
CA THR A 339 -18.05 9.95 -17.06
C THR A 339 -18.06 9.16 -15.75
N ILE A 340 -17.29 8.07 -15.68
CA ILE A 340 -17.20 7.14 -14.54
C ILE A 340 -15.92 6.31 -14.68
N SER A 341 -15.28 5.98 -13.56
CA SER A 341 -14.09 5.12 -13.57
C SER A 341 -14.38 3.76 -14.20
N GLY A 342 -13.40 3.16 -14.87
CA GLY A 342 -13.59 1.90 -15.57
C GLY A 342 -12.44 0.93 -15.37
N TYR A 343 -12.79 -0.33 -15.14
CA TYR A 343 -11.86 -1.45 -15.19
C TYR A 343 -11.93 -2.12 -16.57
N ILE A 344 -10.77 -2.47 -17.13
CA ILE A 344 -10.65 -3.17 -18.42
C ILE A 344 -10.06 -4.56 -18.17
N PHE A 345 -10.91 -5.52 -17.81
CA PHE A 345 -10.48 -6.84 -17.32
C PHE A 345 -9.66 -7.63 -18.34
N ASP A 346 -9.99 -7.50 -19.63
CA ASP A 346 -9.24 -8.14 -20.71
C ASP A 346 -7.76 -7.73 -20.75
N ASN A 347 -7.42 -6.54 -20.26
CA ASN A 347 -6.04 -6.05 -20.22
C ASN A 347 -5.27 -6.52 -18.97
N MET A 348 -5.93 -7.14 -18.00
CA MET A 348 -5.30 -7.63 -16.76
C MET A 348 -4.70 -9.04 -16.95
N THR A 349 -3.97 -9.22 -18.06
CA THR A 349 -3.26 -10.47 -18.39
C THR A 349 -1.86 -10.15 -18.88
N VAL A 350 -0.90 -11.06 -18.67
CA VAL A 350 0.51 -10.86 -19.04
C VAL A 350 0.67 -10.59 -20.55
N SER A 351 -0.15 -11.23 -21.39
CA SER A 351 -0.12 -11.02 -22.85
C SER A 351 -0.59 -9.62 -23.30
N ARG A 352 -1.12 -8.81 -22.37
CA ARG A 352 -1.61 -7.46 -22.59
C ARG A 352 -0.84 -6.42 -21.77
N LEU A 353 0.34 -6.78 -21.24
CA LEU A 353 1.20 -5.89 -20.47
C LEU A 353 1.43 -4.55 -21.20
N GLY A 354 1.31 -3.45 -20.45
CA GLY A 354 1.45 -2.08 -20.96
C GLY A 354 0.15 -1.43 -21.45
N HIS A 355 -0.95 -2.17 -21.58
CA HIS A 355 -2.25 -1.57 -21.84
C HIS A 355 -2.92 -1.04 -20.57
N GLY A 356 -3.72 0.02 -20.70
CA GLY A 356 -4.51 0.57 -19.60
C GLY A 356 -5.44 -0.49 -19.00
N MET A 357 -5.32 -0.75 -17.70
CA MET A 357 -6.12 -1.72 -16.96
C MET A 357 -7.26 -1.08 -16.19
N VAL A 358 -7.08 0.16 -15.75
CA VAL A 358 -8.06 0.96 -15.02
C VAL A 358 -7.84 2.43 -15.35
N TYR A 359 -8.91 3.22 -15.30
CA TYR A 359 -8.82 4.67 -15.31
C TYR A 359 -9.74 5.24 -14.23
N TYR A 360 -9.27 6.28 -13.54
CA TYR A 360 -9.97 6.89 -12.41
C TYR A 360 -10.61 8.21 -12.85
N HIS A 361 -11.93 8.29 -12.77
CA HIS A 361 -12.69 9.52 -12.92
C HIS A 361 -12.93 10.11 -11.54
N ARG A 362 -12.17 11.16 -11.19
CA ARG A 362 -12.11 11.70 -9.83
C ARG A 362 -13.18 12.76 -9.54
N TRP A 363 -13.29 13.76 -10.41
CA TRP A 363 -14.19 14.89 -10.24
C TRP A 363 -15.33 14.74 -11.24
N GLU A 364 -16.56 14.56 -10.75
CA GLU A 364 -17.73 14.40 -11.64
C GLU A 364 -18.19 15.71 -12.28
N ASP A 365 -17.80 16.83 -11.68
CA ASP A 365 -18.11 18.20 -12.09
C ASP A 365 -17.07 18.81 -13.05
N LEU A 366 -16.01 18.07 -13.37
CA LEU A 366 -14.95 18.44 -14.33
C LEU A 366 -14.97 17.49 -15.52
#